data_AF-A0A956JAU1-F1
#
_entry.id   AF-A0A956JAU1-F1
#
_cell.length_a   1.000
_cell.length_b   1.000
_cell.length_c   1.000
_cell.angle_alpha   90.00
_cell.angle_beta   90.00
_cell.angle_gamma   90.00
#
_symmetry.space_group_name_H-M   'P 1'
#
loop_
_entity.id
_entity.type
_entity.pdbx_description
1 polymer ?
#
loop_
_entity_poly.entity_id
_entity_poly.type
_entity_poly.pdbx_seq_one_letter_code
_entity_poly.pdbx_strand_id
1 'polypeptide(L)' 'MQYEPVQGRPLEVRVDDRGVERAIRKLRRLLASEGVLREIKRRRHYEKPSVKSKRKLREAERRRKRRERKRAQDR' A
#
# COMPACT_ATOMS: atom_id res chain seq x y z
N MET A 1 -30.41 -10.91 -2.84
CA MET A 1 -29.31 -10.80 -1.84
C MET A 1 -29.01 -9.33 -1.68
N GLN A 2 -29.35 -8.73 -0.54
CA GLN A 2 -28.99 -7.34 -0.26
C GLN A 2 -27.49 -7.31 0.08
N TYR A 3 -26.73 -6.50 -0.65
CA TYR A 3 -25.32 -6.27 -0.37
C TYR A 3 -25.21 -5.24 0.75
N GLU A 4 -24.91 -5.68 1.96
CA GLU A 4 -24.51 -4.75 3.02
C GLU A 4 -23.05 -4.35 2.79
N PRO A 5 -22.75 -3.05 2.58
CA PRO A 5 -21.38 -2.63 2.44
C PRO A 5 -20.66 -2.76 3.79
N VAL A 6 -19.53 -3.47 3.77
CA VAL A 6 -18.52 -3.43 4.85
C VAL A 6 -18.27 -1.97 5.24
N GLN A 7 -18.34 -1.65 6.54
CA GLN A 7 -18.23 -0.30 7.15
C GLN A 7 -16.84 0.37 6.97
N GLY A 8 -16.31 0.40 5.75
CA GLY A 8 -15.07 1.07 5.38
C GLY A 8 -15.29 1.94 4.15
N ARG A 9 -14.62 3.10 4.08
CA ARG A 9 -14.62 3.93 2.86
C ARG A 9 -13.92 3.14 1.74
N PRO A 10 -14.60 2.80 0.64
CA PRO A 10 -13.97 2.11 -0.48
C PRO A 10 -12.98 3.04 -1.20
N LEU A 11 -11.95 2.46 -1.82
CA LEU A 11 -11.00 3.22 -2.63
C LEU A 11 -11.61 3.48 -4.00
N GLU A 12 -12.02 4.71 -4.26
CA GLU A 12 -12.76 5.10 -5.47
C GLU A 12 -11.97 6.11 -6.31
N VAL A 13 -12.10 6.02 -7.63
CA VAL A 13 -11.58 7.02 -8.57
C VAL A 13 -12.65 7.34 -9.60
N ARG A 14 -13.08 8.60 -9.62
CA ARG A 14 -13.96 9.12 -10.67
C ARG A 14 -13.17 9.28 -11.97
N VAL A 15 -13.81 8.94 -13.08
CA VAL A 15 -13.27 9.11 -14.43
C VAL A 15 -13.66 10.50 -14.91
N ASP A 16 -12.67 11.33 -15.23
CA ASP A 16 -12.88 12.64 -15.88
C ASP A 16 -12.78 12.48 -17.41
N ASP A 17 -13.14 13.53 -18.17
CA ASP A 17 -12.95 13.63 -19.64
C ASP A 17 -11.49 13.46 -20.11
N ARG A 18 -10.53 13.48 -19.17
CA ARG A 18 -9.10 13.24 -19.41
C ARG A 18 -8.76 11.78 -19.71
N GLY A 19 -9.76 10.91 -19.78
CA GLY A 19 -9.67 9.54 -20.30
C GLY A 19 -9.53 8.45 -19.24
N VAL A 20 -10.03 7.26 -19.56
CA VAL A 20 -10.12 6.09 -18.68
C VAL A 20 -8.75 5.58 -18.24
N GLU A 21 -7.75 5.56 -19.12
CA GLU A 21 -6.42 5.04 -18.79
C GLU A 21 -5.75 5.83 -17.66
N ARG A 22 -5.97 7.14 -17.63
CA ARG A 22 -5.44 8.01 -16.57
C ARG A 22 -6.10 7.69 -15.22
N ALA A 23 -7.40 7.44 -15.20
CA ALA A 23 -8.12 7.01 -14.00
C ALA A 23 -7.58 5.67 -13.47
N ILE A 24 -7.31 4.70 -14.35
CA ILE A 24 -6.71 3.41 -13.98
C ILE A 24 -5.32 3.60 -13.37
N ARG A 25 -4.47 4.45 -13.95
CA ARG A 25 -3.14 4.77 -13.40
C ARG A 25 -3.25 5.43 -12.02
N LYS A 26 -4.20 6.36 -11.83
CA LYS A 26 -4.47 7.01 -10.54
C LYS A 26 -4.92 6.00 -9.50
N LEU A 27 -5.84 5.09 -9.85
CA LEU A 27 -6.30 4.02 -8.96
C LEU A 27 -5.15 3.10 -8.54
N ARG A 28 -4.31 2.66 -9.49
CA ARG A 28 -3.11 1.86 -9.18
C ARG A 28 -2.17 2.57 -8.20
N ARG A 29 -1.97 3.88 -8.35
CA ARG A 29 -1.12 4.68 -7.45
C ARG A 29 -1.73 4.80 -6.06
N LEU A 30 -3.04 5.02 -5.95
CA LEU A 30 -3.75 5.06 -4.67
C LEU A 30 -3.69 3.70 -3.95
N LEU A 31 -3.93 2.59 -4.67
CA LEU A 31 -3.80 1.23 -4.13
C LEU A 31 -2.38 0.93 -3.62
N ALA A 32 -1.36 1.43 -4.31
CA ALA A 32 0.03 1.29 -3.87
C ALA A 32 0.36 2.15 -2.65
N SER A 33 -0.22 3.36 -2.56
CA SER A 33 -0.05 4.29 -1.43
C SER A 33 -0.65 3.73 -0.15
N GLU A 34 -1.90 3.25 -0.21
CA GLU A 34 -2.59 2.59 0.89
C GLU A 34 -1.94 1.23 1.25
N GLY A 35 -1.17 0.66 0.33
CA GLY A 35 -0.47 -0.60 0.56
C GLY A 35 -1.38 -1.83 0.52
N VAL A 36 -2.62 -1.69 0.03
CA VAL A 36 -3.63 -2.76 -0.07
C VAL A 36 -3.07 -3.98 -0.80
N LEU A 37 -2.43 -3.78 -1.95
CA LEU A 37 -1.84 -4.88 -2.73
C LEU A 37 -0.72 -5.62 -1.97
N ARG A 38 0.03 -4.87 -1.16
CA ARG A 38 1.10 -5.44 -0.33
C ARG A 38 0.52 -6.24 0.83
N GLU A 39 -0.57 -5.77 1.41
CA GLU A 39 -1.26 -6.47 2.48
C GLU A 39 -1.92 -7.76 1.99
N ILE A 40 -2.61 -7.73 0.84
CA ILE A 40 -3.18 -8.93 0.20
C ILE A 40 -2.07 -9.98 -0.01
N LYS A 41 -0.94 -9.58 -0.60
CA LYS A 41 0.20 -10.50 -0.83
C LYS A 41 0.75 -11.08 0.47
N ARG A 42 0.79 -10.30 1.55
CA ARG A 42 1.27 -10.76 2.87
C ARG A 42 0.30 -11.70 3.57
N ARG A 43 -1.00 -11.51 3.38
CA ARG A 43 -2.05 -12.33 3.99
C ARG A 43 -2.38 -13.59 3.21
N ARG A 44 -1.86 -13.76 2.00
CA ARG A 44 -2.08 -14.93 1.14
C ARG A 44 -1.68 -16.26 1.82
N HIS A 45 -0.68 -16.22 2.71
CA HIS A 45 -0.23 -17.39 3.46
C HIS A 45 -0.02 -17.01 4.93
N TYR A 46 -0.21 -17.98 5.82
CA TYR A 46 0.10 -17.80 7.23
C TYR A 46 1.60 -17.55 7.44
N GLU A 47 1.92 -16.51 8.20
CA GLU A 47 3.29 -16.19 8.61
C GLU A 47 3.37 -16.31 10.13
N LYS A 48 4.23 -17.23 10.61
CA LYS A 48 4.44 -17.45 12.05
C LYS A 48 4.81 -16.12 12.74
N PRO A 49 4.32 -15.83 13.97
CA PRO A 49 4.52 -14.54 14.64
C PRO A 49 5.99 -14.12 14.77
N SER A 50 6.90 -15.06 15.02
CA SER A 50 8.35 -14.78 15.06
C SER A 50 8.88 -14.25 13.71
N VAL A 51 8.46 -14.86 12.60
CA VAL A 51 8.85 -14.44 11.24
C VAL A 51 8.27 -13.06 10.93
N LYS A 52 7.02 -12.81 11.33
CA LYS A 52 6.36 -11.50 11.20
C LYS A 52 7.12 -10.41 11.94
N SER A 53 7.58 -10.69 13.16
CA SER A 53 8.39 -9.75 13.96
C SER A 53 9.72 -9.44 13.29
N LYS A 54 10.48 -10.47 12.88
CA LYS A 54 11.75 -10.31 12.16
C LYS A 54 11.60 -9.50 10.86
N ARG A 55 10.53 -9.74 10.10
CA ARG A 55 10.23 -8.98 8.88
C ARG A 55 9.96 -7.50 9.16
N LYS A 56 9.16 -7.20 10.19
CA LYS A 56 8.85 -5.81 10.60
C LYS A 56 10.11 -5.04 10.98
N LEU A 57 11.00 -5.65 11.76
CA LEU A 57 12.27 -5.05 12.18
C LEU A 57 13.14 -4.71 10.96
N ARG A 58 13.37 -5.68 10.08
CA ARG A 58 14.17 -5.49 8.85
C ARG A 58 13.59 -4.40 7.94
N GLU A 59 12.26 -4.31 7.85
CA GLU A 59 11.61 -3.27 7.06
C GLU A 59 11.79 -1.88 7.67
N ALA A 60 11.66 -1.75 9.00
CA ALA A 60 11.87 -0.50 9.71
C ALA A 60 13.30 0.03 9.52
N GLU A 61 14.30 -0.84 9.65
CA GLU A 61 15.70 -0.50 9.39
C GLU A 61 15.93 -0.03 7.94
N ARG A 62 15.38 -0.73 6.96
CA ARG A 62 15.45 -0.31 5.55
C ARG A 62 14.81 1.06 5.34
N ARG A 63 13.66 1.33 5.98
CA ARG A 63 12.99 2.63 5.90
C ARG A 63 13.81 3.73 6.56
N ARG A 64 14.45 3.45 7.70
CA ARG A 64 15.35 4.39 8.40
C ARG A 64 16.54 4.75 7.52
N LYS A 65 17.27 3.75 7.00
CA LYS A 65 18.41 3.96 6.09
C LYS A 65 18.03 4.76 4.85
N ARG A 66 16.85 4.50 4.27
CA ARG A 66 16.36 5.27 3.12
C ARG A 66 16.08 6.73 3.47
N ARG A 67 15.55 7.02 4.65
CA ARG A 67 15.32 8.40 5.14
C ARG A 67 16.64 9.13 5.40
N GLU A 68 17.61 8.46 6.00
CA GLU A 68 18.94 9.00 6.27
C GLU A 68 19.66 9.38 4.96
N ARG A 69 19.66 8.48 3.96
CA ARG A 69 20.21 8.76 2.63
C ARG A 69 19.55 9.97 1.97
N LYS A 70 18.21 10.08 2.06
CA LYS A 70 17.49 11.23 1.51
C LYS A 70 17.87 12.54 2.20
N ARG A 71 18.02 12.54 3.53
CA ARG A 71 18.45 13.72 4.30
C ARG A 71 19.89 14.14 3.98
N ALA A 72 20.78 13.17 3.75
CA ALA A 72 22.16 13.46 3.38
C ALA A 72 22.31 14.00 1.95
N GLN A 73 21.36 13.70 1.06
CA GLN A 73 21.32 14.23 -0.31
C GLN A 73 20.71 15.64 -0.38
N ASP A 74 19.85 15.97 0.57
CA ASP A 74 19.14 17.27 0.67
C ASP A 74 19.97 18.33 1.42
N ARG A 75 21.08 17.91 2.06
CA ARG A 75 22.01 18.75 2.82
C ARG A 75 23.25 19.03 1.98
#